data_AF-A0A7C5S2G1-F1
#
_entry.id   AF-A0A7C5S2G1-F1
#
_cell.length_a   1.000
_cell.length_b   1.000
_cell.length_c   1.000
_cell.angle_alpha   90.00
_cell.angle_beta   90.00
_cell.angle_gamma   90.00
#
_symmetry.space_group_name_H-M   'P 1'
#
loop_
_entity.id
_entity.type
_entity.pdbx_description
1 polymer ?
#
loop_
_entity_poly.entity_id
_entity_poly.type
_entity_poly.pdbx_seq_one_letter_code
_entity_poly.pdbx_strand_id
1 'polypeptide(L)'
;MRKIFLLLGFGSIVLLIAVGVLKNNDIEKPLLLQLKEKYRKKPIRKKVDHTKFEALNKDFKEPREVTEECEKCHNLTADELMKSNHYNWERAEYMRGRGVVYIGKKNAINNYCIASHGNEKSCAKCHVGLGLDKNGNIFTDPTNIDCMVCHDNTDTYMKAQEKGGEPVKTLDFKKISQNVGRPTRNNCGVCHFFGGGGNNVKHGDLEMAQFEPTRDVDVHMGVDGVNLQCVDCHKTEQHNIHGKLYSISSMNKERISCEQCHTNQPHKKDILNEHTLKVSCQACHIPIYAKVNSTKLYWDWSTAGKLKNGEPYVEEDENGNHKYMSIKGSFVWGKNLKPDYIWFNGTASHYLAGDKIENSSIPLVLNTLYGSYNDEDSKIIPVKIHTAKQPYDPVNKILIIPKLYDPNKGAGAFWKDFDWIKASEIGMKESNQPFSGKVDFIETKMYWPVNHMVSPKENSVKCIECHTRNDSRIANLRDFYIPGRDYSKIIDRGGLVLIILVILAVMGHGGGRIAAFYLRTRNIRSK
;
A
#
# COMPACT_ATOMS: atom_id res chain seq x y z
N MET A 1 7.79 49.30 -61.64
CA MET A 1 7.38 47.95 -61.22
C MET A 1 8.35 47.31 -60.21
N ARG A 2 9.67 47.22 -60.47
CA ARG A 2 10.65 46.53 -59.60
C ARG A 2 10.75 47.06 -58.14
N LYS A 3 10.60 48.38 -57.92
CA LYS A 3 10.59 48.99 -56.57
C LYS A 3 9.34 48.66 -55.74
N ILE A 4 8.19 48.47 -56.39
CA ILE A 4 6.92 48.13 -55.74
C ILE A 4 6.96 46.67 -55.25
N PHE A 5 7.54 45.76 -56.04
CA PHE A 5 7.76 44.37 -55.62
C PHE A 5 8.74 44.25 -54.45
N LEU A 6 9.78 45.08 -54.38
CA LEU A 6 10.70 45.11 -53.24
C LEU A 6 10.04 45.62 -51.96
N LEU A 7 9.20 46.66 -52.06
CA LEU A 7 8.43 47.19 -50.92
C LEU A 7 7.37 46.19 -50.43
N LEU A 8 6.67 45.51 -51.34
CA LEU A 8 5.72 44.46 -50.99
C LEU A 8 6.41 43.23 -50.40
N GLY A 9 7.58 42.85 -50.93
CA GLY A 9 8.41 41.77 -50.39
C GLY A 9 8.94 42.09 -48.98
N PHE A 10 9.41 43.31 -48.76
CA PHE A 10 9.86 43.74 -47.43
C PHE A 10 8.69 43.86 -46.45
N GLY A 11 7.56 44.41 -46.88
CA GLY A 11 6.35 44.51 -46.07
C GLY A 11 5.80 43.14 -45.66
N SER A 12 5.84 42.15 -46.55
CA SER A 12 5.42 40.78 -46.25
C SER A 12 6.39 40.05 -45.32
N ILE A 13 7.71 40.28 -45.44
CA ILE A 13 8.70 39.76 -44.48
C ILE A 13 8.51 40.38 -43.10
N VAL A 14 8.31 41.70 -43.02
CA VAL A 14 8.06 42.39 -41.74
C VAL A 14 6.74 41.91 -41.13
N LEU A 15 5.70 41.68 -41.94
CA LEU A 15 4.43 41.12 -41.46
C LEU A 15 4.60 39.68 -40.97
N LEU A 16 5.38 38.85 -41.66
CA LEU A 16 5.69 37.48 -41.23
C LEU A 16 6.50 37.43 -39.94
N ILE A 17 7.46 38.34 -39.77
CA ILE A 17 8.24 38.48 -38.54
C ILE A 17 7.32 39.00 -37.42
N ALA A 18 6.49 39.99 -37.68
CA ALA A 18 5.53 40.53 -36.72
C ALA A 18 4.52 39.46 -36.29
N VAL A 19 3.98 38.67 -37.22
CA VAL A 19 3.10 37.53 -36.91
C VAL A 19 3.87 36.43 -36.17
N GLY A 20 5.13 36.16 -36.51
CA GLY A 20 5.97 35.20 -35.77
C GLY A 20 6.30 35.62 -34.34
N VAL A 21 6.46 36.92 -34.09
CA VAL A 21 6.73 37.51 -32.77
C VAL A 21 5.44 37.70 -31.95
N LEU A 22 4.33 38.07 -32.61
CA LEU A 22 3.01 38.28 -31.99
C LEU A 22 2.21 36.98 -31.82
N LYS A 23 2.59 35.90 -32.51
CA LYS A 23 2.13 34.55 -32.19
C LYS A 23 2.73 34.22 -30.83
N ASN A 24 2.00 34.58 -29.78
CA ASN A 24 2.18 34.07 -28.45
C ASN A 24 2.36 32.56 -28.60
N ASN A 25 3.61 32.09 -28.51
CA ASN A 25 3.85 30.77 -28.02
C ASN A 25 3.39 30.87 -26.56
N ASP A 26 2.09 30.66 -26.32
CA ASP A 26 1.64 30.26 -25.01
C ASP A 26 2.46 29.01 -24.70
N ILE A 27 3.58 29.19 -24.02
CA ILE A 27 4.47 28.11 -23.63
C ILE A 27 3.59 27.28 -22.71
N GLU A 28 3.09 26.18 -23.25
CA GLU A 28 2.21 25.29 -22.54
C GLU A 28 2.91 24.93 -21.22
N LYS A 29 2.31 25.35 -20.10
CA LYS A 29 2.94 25.19 -18.80
C LYS A 29 3.30 23.72 -18.63
N PRO A 30 4.51 23.37 -18.18
CA PRO A 30 4.86 21.98 -17.93
C PRO A 30 3.79 21.30 -17.06
N LEU A 31 3.39 20.08 -17.39
CA LEU A 31 2.30 19.35 -16.70
C LEU A 31 2.40 19.44 -15.16
N LEU A 32 3.62 19.31 -14.62
CA LEU A 32 3.85 19.44 -13.18
C LEU A 32 3.43 20.80 -12.61
N LEU A 33 3.64 21.89 -13.35
CA LEU A 33 3.21 23.23 -12.94
C LEU A 33 1.68 23.33 -12.98
N GLN A 34 1.02 22.77 -14.00
CA GLN A 34 -0.43 22.71 -14.08
C GLN A 34 -1.04 21.93 -12.91
N LEU A 35 -0.46 20.77 -12.57
CA LEU A 35 -0.87 19.97 -11.42
C LEU A 35 -0.67 20.72 -10.11
N LYS A 36 0.49 21.35 -9.91
CA LYS A 36 0.76 22.17 -8.73
C LYS A 36 -0.26 23.29 -8.60
N GLU A 37 -0.62 23.98 -9.69
CA GLU A 37 -1.65 25.03 -9.67
C GLU A 37 -3.05 24.48 -9.37
N LYS A 38 -3.40 23.32 -9.95
CA LYS A 38 -4.68 22.64 -9.73
C LYS A 38 -4.87 22.25 -8.27
N TYR A 39 -3.83 21.67 -7.66
CA TYR A 39 -3.86 21.12 -6.31
C TYR A 39 -3.30 22.06 -5.24
N ARG A 40 -2.79 23.25 -5.61
CA ARG A 40 -2.34 24.25 -4.65
C ARG A 40 -3.47 24.52 -3.67
N LYS A 41 -3.14 24.53 -2.37
CA LYS A 41 -4.04 24.80 -1.26
C LYS A 41 -4.86 26.08 -1.53
N LYS A 42 -6.06 25.92 -2.08
CA LYS A 42 -7.10 26.94 -2.10
C LYS A 42 -7.86 26.81 -0.78
N PRO A 43 -8.25 27.90 -0.11
CA PRO A 43 -9.13 27.79 1.06
C PRO A 43 -10.35 26.99 0.63
N ILE A 44 -10.60 25.86 1.32
CA ILE A 44 -11.76 25.02 1.06
C ILE A 44 -12.97 25.88 1.42
N ARG A 45 -13.60 26.50 0.42
CA ARG A 45 -14.84 27.21 0.62
C ARG A 45 -15.90 26.16 0.96
N LYS A 46 -16.31 26.10 2.23
CA LYS A 46 -17.46 25.30 2.65
C LYS A 46 -18.63 25.70 1.76
N LYS A 47 -19.17 24.74 0.98
CA LYS A 47 -20.33 24.97 0.12
C LYS A 47 -21.60 25.21 0.95
N VAL A 48 -21.63 24.62 2.14
CA VAL A 48 -22.74 24.62 3.08
C VAL A 48 -22.19 24.98 4.46
N ASP A 49 -22.88 25.87 5.17
CA ASP A 49 -22.57 26.23 6.56
C ASP A 49 -23.53 25.46 7.49
N HIS A 50 -23.05 24.37 8.07
CA HIS A 50 -23.86 23.50 8.91
C HIS A 50 -24.30 24.16 10.23
N THR A 51 -23.65 25.26 10.66
CA THR A 51 -24.04 26.01 11.86
C THR A 51 -25.40 26.72 11.72
N LYS A 52 -25.89 26.87 10.49
CA LYS A 52 -27.14 27.59 10.17
C LYS A 52 -28.39 26.72 10.19
N PHE A 53 -28.26 25.39 10.26
CA PHE A 53 -29.42 24.50 10.27
C PHE A 53 -29.93 24.27 11.69
N GLU A 54 -31.22 24.55 11.89
CA GLU A 54 -31.92 24.27 13.15
C GLU A 54 -31.85 22.77 13.52
N ALA A 55 -31.89 21.89 12.52
CA ALA A 55 -31.72 20.44 12.68
C ALA A 55 -30.44 20.06 13.46
N LEU A 56 -29.36 20.82 13.27
CA LEU A 56 -28.06 20.61 13.93
C LEU A 56 -27.84 21.55 15.11
N ASN A 57 -28.83 22.36 15.49
CA ASN A 57 -28.76 23.24 16.67
C ASN A 57 -29.39 22.60 17.91
N LYS A 58 -29.51 21.28 17.93
CA LYS A 58 -30.04 20.47 19.04
C LYS A 58 -28.91 20.02 19.96
N ASP A 59 -29.27 19.63 21.18
CA ASP A 59 -28.35 18.93 22.07
C ASP A 59 -28.45 17.43 21.78
N PHE A 60 -27.37 16.86 21.24
CA PHE A 60 -27.31 15.45 20.82
C PHE A 60 -26.67 14.62 21.93
N LYS A 61 -27.41 13.62 22.42
CA LYS A 61 -26.96 12.69 23.47
C LYS A 61 -26.25 11.48 22.90
N GLU A 62 -26.61 11.09 21.68
CA GLU A 62 -26.06 9.92 21.01
C GLU A 62 -25.71 10.26 19.56
N PRO A 63 -24.65 9.67 18.99
CA PRO A 63 -24.22 9.95 17.61
C PRO A 63 -25.28 9.58 16.56
N ARG A 64 -26.16 8.61 16.87
CA ARG A 64 -27.23 8.18 15.96
C ARG A 64 -28.26 9.28 15.70
N GLU A 65 -28.52 10.11 16.71
CA GLU A 65 -29.41 11.28 16.56
C GLU A 65 -28.83 12.27 15.54
N VAL A 66 -27.50 12.40 15.47
CA VAL A 66 -26.83 13.21 14.42
C VAL A 66 -27.04 12.57 13.05
N THR A 67 -26.81 11.26 12.91
CA THR A 67 -27.02 10.55 11.65
C THR A 67 -28.45 10.68 11.15
N GLU A 68 -29.44 10.53 12.02
CA GLU A 68 -30.86 10.74 11.69
C GLU A 68 -31.15 12.15 11.18
N GLU A 69 -30.55 13.20 11.77
CA GLU A 69 -30.70 14.57 11.26
C GLU A 69 -29.96 14.77 9.92
N CYS A 70 -28.78 14.15 9.74
CA CYS A 70 -28.04 14.19 8.48
C CYS A 70 -28.84 13.55 7.34
N GLU A 71 -29.45 12.40 7.58
CA GLU A 71 -30.20 11.63 6.57
C GLU A 71 -31.47 12.34 6.08
N LYS A 72 -32.01 13.31 6.83
CA LYS A 72 -33.13 14.15 6.34
C LYS A 72 -32.76 14.97 5.10
N CYS A 73 -31.49 15.35 4.97
CA CYS A 73 -30.99 16.11 3.82
C CYS A 73 -30.09 15.27 2.90
N HIS A 74 -29.35 14.32 3.46
CA HIS A 74 -28.42 13.41 2.75
C HIS A 74 -29.02 12.02 2.57
N ASN A 75 -30.30 11.96 2.18
CA ASN A 75 -31.13 10.75 2.17
C ASN A 75 -30.70 9.64 1.19
N LEU A 76 -29.74 9.89 0.30
CA LEU A 76 -29.15 8.87 -0.58
C LEU A 76 -27.76 8.40 -0.10
N THR A 77 -27.10 9.17 0.76
CA THR A 77 -25.71 8.91 1.18
C THR A 77 -25.58 7.61 1.97
N ALA A 78 -26.60 7.26 2.73
CA ALA A 78 -26.60 6.02 3.50
C ALA A 78 -26.56 4.79 2.57
N ASP A 79 -27.43 4.74 1.57
CA ASP A 79 -27.48 3.66 0.57
C ASP A 79 -26.15 3.55 -0.21
N GLU A 80 -25.58 4.69 -0.59
CA GLU A 80 -24.26 4.77 -1.22
C GLU A 80 -23.17 4.14 -0.36
N LEU A 81 -23.05 4.56 0.91
CA LEU A 81 -22.01 4.07 1.82
C LEU A 81 -22.21 2.60 2.19
N MET A 82 -23.45 2.17 2.39
CA MET A 82 -23.80 0.78 2.71
C MET A 82 -23.48 -0.20 1.58
N LYS A 83 -23.31 0.26 0.35
CA LYS A 83 -22.79 -0.54 -0.78
C LYS A 83 -21.27 -0.60 -0.84
N SER A 84 -20.57 0.25 -0.07
CA SER A 84 -19.11 0.32 -0.07
C SER A 84 -18.47 -0.79 0.75
N ASN A 85 -17.18 -1.02 0.53
CA ASN A 85 -16.38 -1.92 1.36
C ASN A 85 -16.07 -1.34 2.75
N HIS A 86 -16.20 -0.03 2.95
CA HIS A 86 -15.93 0.58 4.26
C HIS A 86 -17.01 0.21 5.26
N TYR A 87 -18.26 0.09 4.80
CA TYR A 87 -19.38 -0.39 5.60
C TYR A 87 -19.44 -1.92 5.66
N ASN A 88 -19.40 -2.62 4.53
CA ASN A 88 -19.53 -4.10 4.53
C ASN A 88 -18.30 -4.84 5.06
N TRP A 89 -17.12 -4.20 5.05
CA TRP A 89 -15.83 -4.84 5.29
C TRP A 89 -15.51 -6.04 4.39
N GLU A 90 -16.27 -6.22 3.31
CA GLU A 90 -16.07 -7.24 2.29
C GLU A 90 -16.55 -6.71 0.94
N ARG A 91 -16.17 -7.41 -0.11
CA ARG A 91 -16.65 -7.22 -1.47
C ARG A 91 -16.50 -8.52 -2.25
N ALA A 92 -17.34 -8.70 -3.27
CA ALA A 92 -17.18 -9.78 -4.22
C ALA A 92 -15.93 -9.55 -5.07
N GLU A 93 -15.07 -10.57 -5.17
CA GLU A 93 -13.84 -10.57 -5.95
C GLU A 93 -13.69 -11.92 -6.65
N TYR A 94 -13.27 -11.91 -7.91
CA TYR A 94 -12.87 -13.13 -8.59
C TYR A 94 -11.44 -13.50 -8.18
N MET A 95 -11.28 -14.68 -7.60
CA MET A 95 -9.98 -15.25 -7.26
C MET A 95 -9.67 -16.40 -8.22
N ARG A 96 -8.52 -16.31 -8.91
CA ARG A 96 -8.06 -17.32 -9.87
C ARG A 96 -8.02 -18.70 -9.19
N GLY A 97 -8.65 -19.70 -9.83
CA GLY A 97 -8.71 -21.09 -9.33
C GLY A 97 -9.83 -21.35 -8.30
N ARG A 98 -10.53 -20.33 -7.80
CA ARG A 98 -11.61 -20.46 -6.81
C ARG A 98 -12.95 -19.92 -7.28
N GLY A 99 -12.95 -18.94 -8.18
CA GLY A 99 -14.17 -18.26 -8.64
C GLY A 99 -14.46 -17.00 -7.84
N VAL A 100 -15.73 -16.60 -7.76
CA VAL A 100 -16.15 -15.41 -7.00
C VAL A 100 -16.21 -15.73 -5.52
N VAL A 101 -15.51 -14.94 -4.72
CA VAL A 101 -15.50 -15.01 -3.25
C VAL A 101 -15.74 -13.64 -2.65
N TYR A 102 -16.25 -13.59 -1.42
CA TYR A 102 -16.35 -12.37 -0.66
C TYR A 102 -15.12 -12.19 0.21
N ILE A 103 -14.32 -11.15 -0.06
CA ILE A 103 -13.09 -10.88 0.66
C ILE A 103 -13.01 -9.43 1.13
N GLY A 104 -12.41 -9.25 2.30
CA GLY A 104 -12.16 -7.98 2.95
C GLY A 104 -11.90 -8.22 4.44
N LYS A 105 -11.82 -7.17 5.25
CA LYS A 105 -11.52 -7.28 6.68
C LYS A 105 -12.42 -8.29 7.41
N LYS A 106 -13.69 -8.42 7.01
CA LYS A 106 -14.65 -9.36 7.61
C LYS A 106 -14.23 -10.83 7.47
N ASN A 107 -13.72 -11.23 6.29
CA ASN A 107 -13.43 -12.63 5.97
C ASN A 107 -11.93 -12.94 5.77
N ALA A 108 -11.07 -11.92 5.73
CA ALA A 108 -9.65 -12.08 5.49
C ALA A 108 -8.92 -12.47 6.77
N ILE A 109 -8.06 -13.49 6.66
CA ILE A 109 -7.09 -13.83 7.71
C ILE A 109 -5.78 -13.10 7.39
N ASN A 110 -5.27 -12.36 8.37
CA ASN A 110 -3.96 -11.72 8.30
C ASN A 110 -3.01 -12.32 9.33
N ASN A 111 -1.74 -11.94 9.26
CA ASN A 111 -0.73 -12.39 10.20
C ASN A 111 -0.39 -11.38 11.31
N TYR A 112 -1.36 -10.52 11.65
CA TYR A 112 -1.31 -9.61 12.81
C TYR A 112 -2.27 -10.10 13.89
N CYS A 113 -3.44 -9.47 14.02
CA CYS A 113 -4.52 -9.88 14.93
C CYS A 113 -5.36 -11.05 14.40
N ILE A 114 -4.87 -11.77 13.38
CA ILE A 114 -5.47 -12.98 12.82
C ILE A 114 -6.77 -12.69 12.05
N ALA A 115 -7.90 -12.49 12.71
CA ALA A 115 -9.20 -12.24 12.08
C ALA A 115 -10.06 -11.30 12.92
N SER A 116 -11.00 -10.59 12.29
CA SER A 116 -11.95 -9.73 13.02
C SER A 116 -13.14 -10.47 13.60
N HIS A 117 -13.51 -11.60 12.99
CA HIS A 117 -14.68 -12.39 13.41
C HIS A 117 -14.54 -12.84 14.87
N GLY A 118 -15.59 -12.63 15.67
CA GLY A 118 -15.60 -12.92 17.12
C GLY A 118 -14.81 -11.93 17.98
N ASN A 119 -14.19 -10.92 17.37
CA ASN A 119 -13.32 -9.91 17.99
C ASN A 119 -13.74 -8.46 17.65
N GLU A 120 -14.96 -8.29 17.12
CA GLU A 120 -15.48 -7.05 16.54
C GLU A 120 -15.49 -5.91 17.55
N LYS A 121 -15.79 -6.19 18.84
CA LYS A 121 -15.81 -5.17 19.89
C LYS A 121 -14.49 -4.37 19.95
N SER A 122 -13.36 -5.04 19.76
CA SER A 122 -12.04 -4.40 19.67
C SER A 122 -11.76 -3.87 18.26
N CYS A 123 -12.05 -4.65 17.22
CA CYS A 123 -11.66 -4.35 15.83
C CYS A 123 -12.47 -3.23 15.16
N ALA A 124 -13.72 -3.02 15.59
CA ALA A 124 -14.68 -2.09 14.99
C ALA A 124 -14.47 -0.62 15.39
N LYS A 125 -13.45 -0.33 16.22
CA LYS A 125 -12.95 1.04 16.38
C LYS A 125 -12.65 1.73 15.04
N CYS A 126 -12.30 0.94 14.01
CA CYS A 126 -12.06 1.44 12.64
C CYS A 126 -13.19 1.13 11.65
N HIS A 127 -14.38 0.74 12.11
CA HIS A 127 -15.56 0.56 11.26
C HIS A 127 -16.30 1.90 11.12
N VAL A 128 -16.96 2.14 9.98
CA VAL A 128 -17.71 3.39 9.73
C VAL A 128 -19.16 3.31 10.23
N GLY A 129 -19.41 2.48 11.23
CA GLY A 129 -20.71 2.29 11.87
C GLY A 129 -20.64 2.56 13.39
N LEU A 130 -21.81 2.82 13.96
CA LEU A 130 -22.05 3.20 15.35
C LEU A 130 -22.43 1.97 16.18
N GLY A 131 -21.42 1.19 16.57
CA GLY A 131 -21.60 0.03 17.42
C GLY A 131 -21.86 -1.28 16.66
N LEU A 132 -22.18 -2.32 17.44
CA LEU A 132 -22.54 -3.66 16.96
C LEU A 132 -23.94 -4.00 17.42
N ASP A 133 -24.62 -4.89 16.70
CA ASP A 133 -25.91 -5.42 17.10
C ASP A 133 -25.80 -6.34 18.33
N LYS A 134 -26.95 -6.80 18.83
CA LYS A 134 -27.04 -7.71 19.99
C LYS A 134 -26.29 -9.04 19.80
N ASN A 135 -26.04 -9.43 18.55
CA ASN A 135 -25.34 -10.65 18.17
C ASN A 135 -23.85 -10.38 17.86
N GLY A 136 -23.38 -9.13 18.00
CA GLY A 136 -22.01 -8.72 17.71
C GLY A 136 -21.74 -8.42 16.23
N ASN A 137 -22.77 -8.36 15.38
CA ASN A 137 -22.60 -8.08 13.95
C ASN A 137 -22.69 -6.58 13.65
N ILE A 138 -22.10 -6.20 12.52
CA ILE A 138 -22.27 -4.86 11.94
C ILE A 138 -23.73 -4.74 11.46
N PHE A 139 -24.40 -3.65 11.84
CA PHE A 139 -25.78 -3.36 11.45
C PHE A 139 -25.94 -3.19 9.93
N THR A 140 -27.16 -3.39 9.42
CA THR A 140 -27.57 -3.04 8.04
C THR A 140 -28.56 -1.88 8.01
N ASP A 141 -28.64 -1.11 9.09
CA ASP A 141 -29.58 -0.01 9.25
C ASP A 141 -28.84 1.32 9.00
N PRO A 142 -29.33 2.15 8.05
CA PRO A 142 -28.78 3.47 7.71
C PRO A 142 -28.41 4.33 8.91
N THR A 143 -29.25 4.36 9.95
CA THR A 143 -29.05 5.20 11.14
C THR A 143 -27.81 4.82 11.96
N ASN A 144 -27.24 3.64 11.71
CA ASN A 144 -25.99 3.18 12.32
C ASN A 144 -24.75 3.64 11.56
N ILE A 145 -24.86 4.44 10.51
CA ILE A 145 -23.70 5.00 9.82
C ILE A 145 -23.04 6.07 10.70
N ASP A 146 -21.71 5.98 10.83
CA ASP A 146 -20.90 7.02 11.44
C ASP A 146 -20.49 8.04 10.38
N CYS A 147 -21.30 9.08 10.18
CA CYS A 147 -21.00 10.18 9.28
C CYS A 147 -19.79 11.01 9.76
N MET A 148 -19.61 11.11 11.08
CA MET A 148 -18.66 12.05 11.69
C MET A 148 -17.21 11.57 11.62
N VAL A 149 -16.95 10.25 11.67
CA VAL A 149 -15.58 9.72 11.61
C VAL A 149 -14.82 10.17 10.36
N CYS A 150 -15.52 10.30 9.23
CA CYS A 150 -14.93 10.73 7.97
C CYS A 150 -15.01 12.25 7.75
N HIS A 151 -15.98 12.93 8.37
CA HIS A 151 -16.32 14.31 8.01
C HIS A 151 -16.05 15.36 9.10
N ASP A 152 -15.71 14.98 10.33
CA ASP A 152 -15.34 15.92 11.39
C ASP A 152 -14.14 16.80 10.97
N ASN A 153 -14.29 18.14 11.07
CA ASN A 153 -13.17 19.09 10.92
C ASN A 153 -12.92 19.89 12.20
N THR A 154 -13.39 19.40 13.35
CA THR A 154 -13.01 19.94 14.67
C THR A 154 -11.75 19.29 15.23
N ASP A 155 -11.32 18.17 14.64
CA ASP A 155 -10.24 17.30 15.14
C ASP A 155 -10.49 16.77 16.57
N THR A 156 -11.76 16.61 16.94
CA THR A 156 -12.15 16.13 18.28
C THR A 156 -12.88 14.79 18.26
N TYR A 157 -13.47 14.40 17.13
CA TYR A 157 -14.23 13.15 17.06
C TYR A 157 -13.32 11.93 17.23
N MET A 158 -13.72 11.01 18.12
CA MET A 158 -12.96 9.80 18.37
C MET A 158 -13.86 8.63 18.78
N LYS A 159 -13.58 7.47 18.17
CA LYS A 159 -14.22 6.20 18.53
C LYS A 159 -13.64 5.64 19.82
N ALA A 160 -14.50 5.22 20.74
CA ALA A 160 -14.09 4.67 22.03
C ALA A 160 -13.37 3.33 21.84
N GLN A 161 -12.37 3.08 22.69
CA GLN A 161 -11.63 1.82 22.65
C GLN A 161 -12.52 0.66 23.10
N GLU A 162 -12.51 -0.42 22.31
CA GLU A 162 -13.21 -1.68 22.63
C GLU A 162 -14.73 -1.57 22.82
N LYS A 163 -15.36 -0.55 22.22
CA LYS A 163 -16.81 -0.33 22.25
C LYS A 163 -17.51 -0.65 20.93
N GLY A 164 -16.96 -1.55 20.12
CA GLY A 164 -17.63 -2.01 18.90
C GLY A 164 -17.82 -0.91 17.84
N GLY A 165 -17.06 0.18 17.91
CA GLY A 165 -17.20 1.32 17.02
C GLY A 165 -18.02 2.48 17.60
N GLU A 166 -18.59 2.38 18.79
CA GLU A 166 -19.24 3.54 19.41
C GLU A 166 -18.21 4.66 19.71
N PRO A 167 -18.57 5.94 19.54
CA PRO A 167 -17.76 7.07 19.96
C PRO A 167 -17.67 7.26 21.47
N VAL A 168 -16.74 8.08 21.90
CA VAL A 168 -16.67 8.54 23.28
C VAL A 168 -17.93 9.38 23.57
N LYS A 169 -18.71 9.00 24.58
CA LYS A 169 -20.02 9.63 24.87
C LYS A 169 -19.94 11.09 25.35
N THR A 170 -18.78 11.55 25.79
CA THR A 170 -18.59 12.92 26.30
C THR A 170 -18.23 13.93 25.20
N LEU A 171 -18.28 13.52 23.93
CA LEU A 171 -17.99 14.40 22.80
C LEU A 171 -19.13 15.39 22.58
N ASP A 172 -18.77 16.60 22.15
CA ASP A 172 -19.73 17.63 21.75
C ASP A 172 -20.22 17.34 20.32
N PHE A 173 -21.18 16.43 20.20
CA PHE A 173 -21.75 16.02 18.92
C PHE A 173 -22.44 17.18 18.18
N LYS A 174 -22.95 18.18 18.90
CA LYS A 174 -23.47 19.40 18.30
C LYS A 174 -22.36 20.17 17.59
N LYS A 175 -21.25 20.47 18.29
CA LYS A 175 -20.12 21.19 17.69
C LYS A 175 -19.49 20.41 16.54
N ILE A 176 -19.36 19.09 16.66
CA ILE A 176 -18.80 18.23 15.62
C ILE A 176 -19.69 18.24 14.38
N SER A 177 -20.99 17.97 14.53
CA SER A 177 -21.96 17.93 13.41
C SER A 177 -22.07 19.27 12.68
N GLN A 178 -21.98 20.40 13.40
CA GLN A 178 -21.97 21.74 12.79
C GLN A 178 -20.68 22.09 12.03
N ASN A 179 -19.61 21.32 12.23
CA ASN A 179 -18.30 21.55 11.62
C ASN A 179 -17.89 20.47 10.62
N VAL A 180 -18.82 19.58 10.25
CA VAL A 180 -18.56 18.57 9.21
C VAL A 180 -18.20 19.22 7.87
N GLY A 181 -17.40 18.51 7.08
CA GLY A 181 -16.97 18.98 5.78
C GLY A 181 -16.15 17.95 5.02
N ARG A 182 -15.33 18.42 4.08
CA ARG A 182 -14.53 17.56 3.21
C ARG A 182 -13.47 16.80 4.05
N PRO A 183 -13.36 15.48 3.95
CA PRO A 183 -12.38 14.70 4.73
C PRO A 183 -10.95 15.20 4.55
N THR A 184 -10.19 15.19 5.64
CA THR A 184 -8.75 15.47 5.69
C THR A 184 -7.97 14.20 6.01
N ARG A 185 -6.64 14.28 6.01
CA ARG A 185 -5.78 13.16 6.46
C ARG A 185 -6.05 12.76 7.91
N ASN A 186 -6.49 13.70 8.77
CA ASN A 186 -6.84 13.39 10.15
C ASN A 186 -7.96 12.35 10.20
N ASN A 187 -9.02 12.54 9.43
CA ASN A 187 -10.17 11.62 9.36
C ASN A 187 -9.76 10.21 8.89
N CYS A 188 -8.97 10.10 7.83
CA CYS A 188 -8.55 8.79 7.32
C CYS A 188 -7.53 8.12 8.26
N GLY A 189 -6.62 8.93 8.81
CA GLY A 189 -5.46 8.48 9.59
C GLY A 189 -5.84 7.84 10.93
N VAL A 190 -6.93 8.26 11.58
CA VAL A 190 -7.38 7.64 12.86
C VAL A 190 -7.59 6.12 12.75
N CYS A 191 -7.84 5.62 11.54
CA CYS A 191 -7.97 4.19 11.25
C CYS A 191 -6.75 3.64 10.50
N HIS A 192 -6.33 4.31 9.43
CA HIS A 192 -5.33 3.76 8.51
C HIS A 192 -3.91 3.78 9.07
N PHE A 193 -3.58 4.71 9.98
CA PHE A 193 -2.24 4.84 10.57
C PHE A 193 -2.02 3.91 11.77
N PHE A 194 -3.10 3.39 12.36
CA PHE A 194 -3.07 2.59 13.60
C PHE A 194 -3.49 1.12 13.40
N GLY A 195 -3.61 0.68 12.15
CA GLY A 195 -3.97 -0.70 11.82
C GLY A 195 -3.00 -1.71 12.43
N GLY A 196 -3.51 -2.83 12.96
CA GLY A 196 -2.71 -3.83 13.66
C GLY A 196 -2.50 -3.53 15.16
N GLY A 197 -3.20 -2.52 15.69
CA GLY A 197 -3.26 -2.24 17.13
C GLY A 197 -2.23 -1.22 17.62
N GLY A 198 -1.70 -0.37 16.73
CA GLY A 198 -0.72 0.66 17.07
C GLY A 198 -0.23 1.43 15.85
N ASN A 199 0.43 2.57 16.07
CA ASN A 199 0.99 3.41 15.00
C ASN A 199 1.97 2.61 14.13
N ASN A 200 1.82 2.74 12.82
CA ASN A 200 2.69 2.15 11.80
C ASN A 200 2.91 0.63 11.92
N VAL A 201 2.12 -0.11 12.70
CA VAL A 201 2.31 -1.55 12.91
C VAL A 201 2.21 -2.31 11.58
N LYS A 202 1.19 -1.98 10.78
CA LYS A 202 0.73 -2.80 9.66
C LYS A 202 1.30 -2.40 8.29
N HIS A 203 0.99 -1.21 7.78
CA HIS A 203 1.34 -0.83 6.40
C HIS A 203 2.83 -0.50 6.24
N GLY A 204 3.45 0.20 7.20
CA GLY A 204 4.84 0.63 7.13
C GLY A 204 5.03 1.97 6.39
N ASP A 205 4.10 2.37 5.53
CA ASP A 205 4.12 3.62 4.75
C ASP A 205 2.98 4.59 5.12
N LEU A 206 2.14 4.23 6.09
CA LEU A 206 1.04 5.04 6.61
C LEU A 206 1.10 5.05 8.15
N GLU A 207 1.42 6.21 8.70
CA GLU A 207 1.69 6.42 10.12
C GLU A 207 1.28 7.82 10.59
N MET A 208 1.30 8.07 11.90
CA MET A 208 0.91 9.35 12.50
C MET A 208 1.66 10.56 11.92
N ALA A 209 2.89 10.39 11.45
CA ALA A 209 3.65 11.49 10.83
C ALA A 209 2.96 12.04 9.56
N GLN A 210 2.03 11.30 8.96
CA GLN A 210 1.30 11.66 7.75
C GLN A 210 0.06 12.51 8.05
N PHE A 211 -0.24 12.81 9.32
CA PHE A 211 -1.18 13.89 9.63
C PHE A 211 -0.65 15.22 9.07
N GLU A 212 0.60 15.55 9.37
CA GLU A 212 1.27 16.77 8.92
C GLU A 212 2.73 16.48 8.49
N PRO A 213 2.94 15.70 7.41
CA PRO A 213 4.28 15.30 7.00
C PRO A 213 5.01 16.47 6.36
N THR A 214 6.34 16.45 6.36
CA THR A 214 7.15 17.27 5.44
C THR A 214 7.29 16.56 4.09
N ARG A 215 7.78 17.29 3.08
CA ARG A 215 8.05 16.77 1.74
C ARG A 215 9.07 15.64 1.72
N ASP A 216 9.96 15.58 2.72
CA ASP A 216 10.95 14.49 2.84
C ASP A 216 10.31 13.16 3.28
N VAL A 217 9.23 13.24 4.06
CA VAL A 217 8.41 12.07 4.42
C VAL A 217 7.57 11.64 3.23
N ASP A 218 6.77 12.55 2.67
CA ASP A 218 5.95 12.29 1.48
C ASP A 218 5.78 13.55 0.62
N VAL A 219 6.22 13.49 -0.64
CA VAL A 219 6.19 14.67 -1.54
C VAL A 219 4.79 15.14 -1.93
N HIS A 220 3.79 14.26 -1.84
CA HIS A 220 2.40 14.55 -2.19
C HIS A 220 1.65 15.14 -1.01
N MET A 221 1.82 14.55 0.17
CA MET A 221 1.12 14.95 1.40
C MET A 221 1.84 16.08 2.19
N GLY A 222 3.11 16.37 1.86
CA GLY A 222 3.94 17.35 2.56
C GLY A 222 3.27 18.72 2.76
N VAL A 223 3.19 19.19 4.01
CA VAL A 223 2.57 20.47 4.40
C VAL A 223 3.35 21.69 3.91
N ASP A 224 4.65 21.50 3.67
CA ASP A 224 5.60 22.41 3.02
C ASP A 224 5.54 22.33 1.47
N GLY A 225 4.57 21.60 0.92
CA GLY A 225 4.37 21.39 -0.52
C GLY A 225 2.91 21.56 -0.97
N VAL A 226 2.46 20.64 -1.82
CA VAL A 226 1.08 20.66 -2.36
C VAL A 226 0.05 20.28 -1.29
N ASN A 227 0.46 19.54 -0.24
CA ASN A 227 -0.34 19.19 0.92
C ASN A 227 -1.64 18.44 0.56
N LEU A 228 -1.54 17.42 -0.31
CA LEU A 228 -2.67 16.62 -0.74
C LEU A 228 -3.32 15.87 0.44
N GLN A 229 -4.65 15.81 0.43
CA GLN A 229 -5.44 14.95 1.31
C GLN A 229 -5.64 13.58 0.65
N CYS A 230 -5.98 12.55 1.44
CA CYS A 230 -6.15 11.19 0.93
C CYS A 230 -7.12 11.14 -0.27
N VAL A 231 -8.26 11.82 -0.15
CA VAL A 231 -9.33 11.90 -1.16
C VAL A 231 -8.96 12.70 -2.42
N ASP A 232 -7.80 13.36 -2.48
CA ASP A 232 -7.32 13.98 -3.73
C ASP A 232 -6.77 12.94 -4.73
N CYS A 233 -6.21 11.83 -4.22
CA CYS A 233 -5.80 10.66 -5.00
C CYS A 233 -6.86 9.57 -4.96
N HIS A 234 -7.38 9.28 -3.76
CA HIS A 234 -8.51 8.36 -3.52
C HIS A 234 -9.82 9.04 -3.87
N LYS A 235 -9.99 9.33 -5.16
CA LYS A 235 -11.24 9.87 -5.69
C LYS A 235 -12.40 8.99 -5.24
N THR A 236 -13.48 9.64 -4.86
CA THR A 236 -14.64 8.99 -4.26
C THR A 236 -15.86 9.36 -5.08
N GLU A 237 -16.58 8.36 -5.54
CA GLU A 237 -17.83 8.51 -6.29
C GLU A 237 -18.90 7.75 -5.52
N GLN A 238 -20.03 8.40 -5.21
CA GLN A 238 -21.13 7.78 -4.46
C GLN A 238 -20.66 7.07 -3.19
N HIS A 239 -19.86 7.77 -2.37
CA HIS A 239 -19.23 7.26 -1.13
C HIS A 239 -18.41 5.96 -1.28
N ASN A 240 -18.13 5.52 -2.51
CA ASN A 240 -17.22 4.43 -2.80
C ASN A 240 -15.82 5.00 -3.09
N ILE A 241 -14.93 4.81 -2.12
CA ILE A 241 -13.56 5.33 -2.17
C ILE A 241 -12.71 4.41 -3.06
N HIS A 242 -12.16 4.95 -4.15
CA HIS A 242 -11.27 4.20 -5.04
C HIS A 242 -9.91 3.89 -4.38
N GLY A 243 -9.14 2.98 -4.99
CA GLY A 243 -7.83 2.57 -4.50
C GLY A 243 -7.90 1.29 -3.69
N LYS A 244 -8.37 0.21 -4.32
CA LYS A 244 -8.35 -1.12 -3.71
C LYS A 244 -6.92 -1.48 -3.32
N LEU A 245 -6.74 -2.08 -2.14
CA LEU A 245 -5.44 -2.58 -1.66
C LEU A 245 -5.28 -4.05 -2.05
N TYR A 246 -4.18 -4.41 -2.73
CA TYR A 246 -3.92 -5.78 -3.17
C TYR A 246 -3.75 -6.79 -2.03
N SER A 247 -3.39 -6.35 -0.83
CA SER A 247 -3.32 -7.23 0.35
C SER A 247 -4.68 -7.77 0.80
N ILE A 248 -5.80 -7.24 0.28
CA ILE A 248 -7.17 -7.66 0.60
C ILE A 248 -8.11 -7.60 -0.63
N SER A 249 -7.55 -7.71 -1.84
CA SER A 249 -8.29 -7.69 -3.12
C SER A 249 -7.53 -8.54 -4.14
N SER A 250 -8.25 -9.24 -5.02
CA SER A 250 -7.68 -10.28 -5.89
C SER A 250 -7.60 -9.85 -7.36
N MET A 251 -8.34 -8.81 -7.77
CA MET A 251 -8.46 -8.38 -9.16
C MET A 251 -7.86 -7.00 -9.42
N ASN A 252 -7.26 -6.75 -10.59
CA ASN A 252 -6.74 -5.43 -10.96
C ASN A 252 -7.84 -4.43 -11.37
N LYS A 253 -8.69 -4.00 -10.43
CA LYS A 253 -9.81 -3.06 -10.66
C LYS A 253 -9.79 -1.91 -9.64
N GLU A 254 -10.32 -0.75 -10.04
CA GLU A 254 -10.50 0.44 -9.18
C GLU A 254 -9.23 0.82 -8.40
N ARG A 255 -8.10 0.85 -9.12
CA ARG A 255 -6.78 1.15 -8.58
C ARG A 255 -6.46 2.63 -8.70
N ILE A 256 -5.55 3.07 -7.85
CA ILE A 256 -4.90 4.38 -7.97
C ILE A 256 -3.54 4.14 -8.60
N SER A 257 -3.17 5.00 -9.52
CA SER A 257 -1.90 4.90 -10.23
C SER A 257 -1.27 6.27 -10.38
N CYS A 258 0.06 6.30 -10.50
CA CYS A 258 0.82 7.53 -10.68
C CYS A 258 0.41 8.23 -11.99
N GLU A 259 0.03 7.44 -13.00
CA GLU A 259 -0.33 7.87 -14.34
C GLU A 259 -1.66 8.65 -14.40
N GLN A 260 -2.45 8.66 -13.32
CA GLN A 260 -3.65 9.51 -13.24
C GLN A 260 -3.32 10.99 -13.12
N CYS A 261 -2.06 11.34 -12.82
CA CYS A 261 -1.55 12.70 -12.76
C CYS A 261 -0.26 12.87 -13.58
N HIS A 262 0.63 11.88 -13.56
CA HIS A 262 1.88 11.89 -14.33
C HIS A 262 1.70 11.18 -15.68
N THR A 263 2.58 11.42 -16.65
CA THR A 263 2.63 10.57 -17.85
C THR A 263 3.27 9.23 -17.50
N ASN A 264 3.06 8.21 -18.35
CA ASN A 264 3.78 6.92 -18.26
C ASN A 264 5.27 7.03 -18.64
N GLN A 265 5.68 8.18 -19.20
CA GLN A 265 7.05 8.51 -19.56
C GLN A 265 7.42 9.89 -18.98
N PRO A 266 7.53 10.03 -17.64
CA PRO A 266 7.67 11.34 -17.00
C PRO A 266 9.12 11.86 -17.00
N HIS A 267 10.09 11.04 -17.43
CA HIS A 267 11.51 11.36 -17.33
C HIS A 267 12.04 12.01 -18.61
N LYS A 268 13.01 12.92 -18.47
CA LYS A 268 13.75 13.47 -19.61
C LYS A 268 14.70 12.47 -20.27
N LYS A 269 15.08 11.41 -19.56
CA LYS A 269 15.99 10.37 -20.05
C LYS A 269 15.16 9.15 -20.45
N ASP A 270 15.19 8.80 -21.72
CA ASP A 270 14.34 7.74 -22.27
C ASP A 270 14.60 6.38 -21.63
N ILE A 271 15.85 6.08 -21.28
CA ILE A 271 16.18 4.85 -20.56
C ILE A 271 15.37 4.68 -19.27
N LEU A 272 15.07 5.75 -18.54
CA LEU A 272 14.23 5.68 -17.32
C LEU A 272 12.74 5.46 -17.67
N ASN A 273 12.30 5.96 -18.82
CA ASN A 273 10.96 5.72 -19.33
C ASN A 273 10.79 4.27 -19.78
N GLU A 274 11.80 3.64 -20.37
CA GLU A 274 11.76 2.21 -20.73
C GLU A 274 11.61 1.30 -19.50
N HIS A 275 12.16 1.69 -18.35
CA HIS A 275 11.99 0.92 -17.11
C HIS A 275 10.52 0.83 -16.68
N THR A 276 9.66 1.80 -17.03
CA THR A 276 8.25 1.80 -16.58
C THR A 276 7.44 0.65 -17.18
N LEU A 277 7.98 -0.05 -18.19
CA LEU A 277 7.41 -1.27 -18.75
C LEU A 277 7.39 -2.42 -17.73
N LYS A 278 8.46 -2.56 -16.93
CA LYS A 278 8.64 -3.69 -16.00
C LYS A 278 8.93 -3.27 -14.56
N VAL A 279 9.05 -1.99 -14.26
CA VAL A 279 9.32 -1.46 -12.92
C VAL A 279 8.25 -0.43 -12.58
N SER A 280 7.60 -0.58 -11.44
CA SER A 280 6.59 0.39 -11.00
C SER A 280 7.24 1.70 -10.56
N CYS A 281 6.50 2.81 -10.67
CA CYS A 281 6.96 4.11 -10.17
C CYS A 281 7.34 4.03 -8.69
N GLN A 282 6.54 3.31 -7.90
CA GLN A 282 6.75 3.09 -6.47
C GLN A 282 8.11 2.45 -6.19
N ALA A 283 8.55 1.47 -7.00
CA ALA A 283 9.80 0.74 -6.78
C ALA A 283 11.03 1.67 -6.78
N CYS A 284 11.01 2.70 -7.62
CA CYS A 284 12.09 3.68 -7.72
C CYS A 284 11.88 4.87 -6.78
N HIS A 285 10.64 5.30 -6.55
CA HIS A 285 10.34 6.54 -5.84
C HIS A 285 10.02 6.37 -4.34
N ILE A 286 9.89 5.13 -3.86
CA ILE A 286 9.78 4.81 -2.43
C ILE A 286 10.99 3.93 -2.03
N PRO A 287 12.21 4.49 -2.01
CA PRO A 287 13.43 3.76 -1.72
C PRO A 287 13.48 3.21 -0.28
N ILE A 288 12.75 3.87 0.63
CA ILE A 288 12.69 3.62 2.06
C ILE A 288 11.25 3.85 2.54
N TYR A 289 10.75 2.95 3.39
CA TYR A 289 9.50 3.10 4.15
C TYR A 289 9.78 3.08 5.66
N ALA A 290 8.75 3.30 6.48
CA ALA A 290 8.89 3.50 7.93
C ALA A 290 9.90 4.62 8.25
N LYS A 291 9.77 5.76 7.55
CA LYS A 291 10.71 6.88 7.61
C LYS A 291 10.75 7.54 8.99
N VAL A 292 9.62 7.63 9.69
CA VAL A 292 9.52 8.38 10.95
C VAL A 292 9.38 7.46 12.16
N ASN A 293 8.46 6.50 12.15
CA ASN A 293 8.31 5.51 13.22
C ASN A 293 8.51 4.08 12.72
N SER A 294 8.89 3.20 13.64
CA SER A 294 9.12 1.79 13.37
C SER A 294 7.84 1.08 12.93
N THR A 295 7.99 0.03 12.13
CA THR A 295 6.92 -0.88 11.73
C THR A 295 7.26 -2.30 12.12
N LYS A 296 6.23 -3.11 12.40
CA LYS A 296 6.42 -4.50 12.83
C LYS A 296 6.76 -5.37 11.63
N LEU A 297 7.82 -6.14 11.75
CA LEU A 297 8.32 -7.05 10.71
C LEU A 297 8.04 -8.51 11.02
N TYR A 298 8.04 -8.86 12.31
CA TYR A 298 7.74 -10.20 12.79
C TYR A 298 6.82 -10.17 14.01
N TRP A 299 5.91 -11.14 14.10
CA TRP A 299 5.02 -11.36 15.23
C TRP A 299 4.96 -12.85 15.60
N ASP A 300 5.48 -13.22 16.77
CA ASP A 300 5.44 -14.60 17.28
C ASP A 300 4.36 -14.80 18.35
N TRP A 301 3.19 -15.31 17.94
CA TRP A 301 2.10 -15.64 18.87
C TRP A 301 2.43 -16.85 19.77
N SER A 302 3.36 -17.73 19.39
CA SER A 302 3.69 -18.94 20.17
C SER A 302 4.32 -18.62 21.53
N THR A 303 4.87 -17.40 21.65
CA THR A 303 5.45 -16.90 22.90
C THR A 303 4.45 -16.20 23.81
N ALA A 304 3.22 -15.95 23.34
CA ALA A 304 2.19 -15.24 24.10
C ALA A 304 1.69 -16.07 25.30
N GLY A 305 1.23 -15.39 26.34
CA GLY A 305 0.69 -16.01 27.55
C GLY A 305 1.67 -16.12 28.72
N LYS A 306 2.94 -15.68 28.59
CA LYS A 306 3.83 -15.61 29.76
C LYS A 306 3.39 -14.49 30.68
N LEU A 307 3.30 -14.78 31.96
CA LEU A 307 2.90 -13.85 33.02
C LEU A 307 4.04 -13.65 34.01
N LYS A 308 4.06 -12.52 34.70
CA LYS A 308 5.01 -12.24 35.78
C LYS A 308 4.20 -12.07 37.06
N ASN A 309 4.41 -12.97 38.03
CA ASN A 309 3.64 -13.02 39.27
C ASN A 309 2.11 -13.12 39.05
N GLY A 310 1.69 -13.86 38.03
CA GLY A 310 0.27 -14.04 37.70
C GLY A 310 -0.38 -12.89 36.90
N GLU A 311 0.35 -11.80 36.66
CA GLU A 311 -0.14 -10.64 35.91
C GLU A 311 0.53 -10.52 34.53
N PRO A 312 -0.18 -9.96 33.52
CA PRO A 312 0.41 -9.70 32.21
C PRO A 312 1.45 -8.59 32.29
N TYR A 313 2.45 -8.68 31.42
CA TYR A 313 3.53 -7.69 31.35
C TYR A 313 3.86 -7.34 29.90
N VAL A 314 4.59 -6.23 29.76
CA VAL A 314 5.09 -5.70 28.50
C VAL A 314 6.60 -5.50 28.64
N GLU A 315 7.34 -5.79 27.58
CA GLU A 315 8.74 -5.41 27.47
C GLU A 315 8.93 -4.57 26.21
N GLU A 316 9.82 -3.59 26.29
CA GLU A 316 10.14 -2.67 25.19
C GLU A 316 11.57 -2.89 24.70
N ASP A 317 11.82 -2.53 23.44
CA ASP A 317 13.16 -2.39 22.87
C ASP A 317 13.76 -1.02 23.19
N GLU A 318 14.99 -0.78 22.73
CA GLU A 318 15.74 0.48 22.96
C GLU A 318 15.06 1.72 22.36
N ASN A 319 14.13 1.54 21.43
CA ASN A 319 13.40 2.62 20.75
C ASN A 319 11.98 2.81 21.34
N GLY A 320 11.65 2.12 22.44
CA GLY A 320 10.33 2.17 23.07
C GLY A 320 9.25 1.39 22.32
N ASN A 321 9.60 0.54 21.34
CA ASN A 321 8.61 -0.34 20.73
C ASN A 321 8.39 -1.54 21.64
N HIS A 322 7.15 -1.98 21.83
CA HIS A 322 6.89 -3.23 22.54
C HIS A 322 7.57 -4.40 21.80
N LYS A 323 8.56 -5.04 22.42
CA LYS A 323 9.22 -6.27 21.91
C LYS A 323 8.51 -7.53 22.40
N TYR A 324 7.75 -7.44 23.49
CA TYR A 324 6.91 -8.51 24.00
C TYR A 324 5.68 -7.94 24.70
N MET A 325 4.53 -8.61 24.56
CA MET A 325 3.33 -8.38 25.37
C MET A 325 2.70 -9.72 25.73
N SER A 326 2.33 -9.96 26.99
CA SER A 326 1.67 -11.23 27.39
C SER A 326 0.47 -11.58 26.51
N ILE A 327 -0.30 -10.57 26.11
CA ILE A 327 -1.52 -10.72 25.30
C ILE A 327 -1.26 -11.06 23.82
N LYS A 328 -0.02 -10.91 23.33
CA LYS A 328 0.28 -10.95 21.88
C LYS A 328 1.57 -11.70 21.53
N GLY A 329 2.46 -11.95 22.48
CA GLY A 329 3.75 -12.59 22.23
C GLY A 329 4.85 -11.59 21.86
N SER A 330 5.85 -12.05 21.11
CA SER A 330 7.07 -11.33 20.78
C SER A 330 7.00 -10.65 19.42
N PHE A 331 7.76 -9.57 19.26
CA PHE A 331 7.77 -8.74 18.07
C PHE A 331 9.19 -8.37 17.64
N VAL A 332 9.39 -8.22 16.33
CA VAL A 332 10.56 -7.53 15.76
C VAL A 332 10.08 -6.32 15.00
N TRP A 333 10.77 -5.20 15.22
CA TRP A 333 10.47 -3.91 14.60
C TRP A 333 11.63 -3.43 13.74
N GLY A 334 11.33 -2.57 12.77
CA GLY A 334 12.34 -1.91 11.96
C GLY A 334 11.89 -0.52 11.53
N LYS A 335 12.87 0.35 11.28
CA LYS A 335 12.68 1.75 10.86
C LYS A 335 13.66 2.06 9.73
N ASN A 336 13.32 2.98 8.83
CA ASN A 336 14.12 3.34 7.66
C ASN A 336 14.48 2.12 6.79
N LEU A 337 13.46 1.34 6.43
CA LEU A 337 13.63 0.04 5.79
C LEU A 337 13.62 0.15 4.27
N LYS A 338 14.53 -0.56 3.61
CA LYS A 338 14.44 -0.81 2.16
C LYS A 338 13.27 -1.80 1.91
N PRO A 339 12.37 -1.55 0.95
CA PRO A 339 11.35 -2.52 0.58
C PRO A 339 11.96 -3.80 0.00
N ASP A 340 11.24 -4.91 0.10
CA ASP A 340 11.44 -6.06 -0.76
C ASP A 340 10.83 -5.80 -2.14
N TYR A 341 11.34 -6.45 -3.17
CA TYR A 341 10.89 -6.28 -4.55
C TYR A 341 10.39 -7.60 -5.12
N ILE A 342 9.17 -7.59 -5.64
CA ILE A 342 8.51 -8.77 -6.22
C ILE A 342 7.89 -8.47 -7.57
N TRP A 343 7.73 -9.50 -8.42
CA TRP A 343 6.88 -9.41 -9.59
C TRP A 343 5.41 -9.36 -9.21
N PHE A 344 4.65 -8.52 -9.90
CA PHE A 344 3.22 -8.42 -9.68
C PHE A 344 2.44 -7.98 -10.93
N ASN A 345 1.42 -8.74 -11.32
CA ASN A 345 0.54 -8.50 -12.47
C ASN A 345 -0.81 -7.86 -12.10
N GLY A 346 -1.00 -7.46 -10.84
CA GLY A 346 -2.27 -6.90 -10.36
C GLY A 346 -3.29 -7.92 -9.88
N THR A 347 -2.99 -9.22 -9.90
CA THR A 347 -3.87 -10.28 -9.39
C THR A 347 -3.26 -11.02 -8.21
N ALA A 348 -4.10 -11.41 -7.25
CA ALA A 348 -3.66 -12.07 -6.03
C ALA A 348 -4.58 -13.25 -5.67
N SER A 349 -4.06 -14.17 -4.87
CA SER A 349 -4.84 -15.14 -4.12
C SER A 349 -4.73 -14.86 -2.63
N HIS A 350 -5.69 -15.34 -1.86
CA HIS A 350 -5.73 -15.15 -0.41
C HIS A 350 -6.14 -16.46 0.27
N TYR A 351 -5.47 -16.77 1.37
CA TYR A 351 -5.91 -17.82 2.28
C TYR A 351 -7.23 -17.40 2.94
N LEU A 352 -8.25 -18.25 2.85
CA LEU A 352 -9.53 -18.06 3.53
C LEU A 352 -9.69 -19.09 4.65
N ALA A 353 -10.58 -18.78 5.60
CA ALA A 353 -10.90 -19.69 6.70
C ALA A 353 -11.30 -21.08 6.16
N GLY A 354 -10.70 -22.13 6.74
CA GLY A 354 -10.94 -23.52 6.35
C GLY A 354 -10.08 -24.04 5.20
N ASP A 355 -9.28 -23.20 4.53
CA ASP A 355 -8.35 -23.68 3.49
C ASP A 355 -7.28 -24.60 4.13
N LYS A 356 -7.07 -25.78 3.55
CA LYS A 356 -6.10 -26.75 4.08
C LYS A 356 -4.67 -26.32 3.78
N ILE A 357 -3.79 -26.56 4.75
CA ILE A 357 -2.36 -26.29 4.66
C ILE A 357 -1.64 -27.62 4.44
N GLU A 358 -1.18 -27.82 3.20
CA GLU A 358 -0.56 -29.08 2.78
C GLU A 358 0.81 -29.32 3.44
N ASN A 359 1.60 -28.26 3.60
CA ASN A 359 2.94 -28.33 4.16
C ASN A 359 3.17 -27.22 5.19
N SER A 360 3.14 -27.58 6.48
CA SER A 360 3.40 -26.67 7.60
C SER A 360 4.88 -26.40 7.87
N SER A 361 5.81 -27.07 7.16
CA SER A 361 7.26 -26.87 7.33
C SER A 361 7.79 -25.66 6.56
N ILE A 362 6.99 -25.08 5.66
CA ILE A 362 7.31 -23.85 4.94
C ILE A 362 6.34 -22.74 5.33
N PRO A 363 6.77 -21.46 5.32
CA PRO A 363 5.87 -20.36 5.65
C PRO A 363 4.66 -20.30 4.70
N LEU A 364 3.45 -20.33 5.27
CA LEU A 364 2.21 -20.13 4.50
C LEU A 364 2.12 -18.68 4.03
N VAL A 365 1.99 -18.47 2.72
CA VAL A 365 1.75 -17.15 2.15
C VAL A 365 0.25 -16.85 2.18
N LEU A 366 -0.16 -15.86 2.97
CA LEU A 366 -1.58 -15.52 3.16
C LEU A 366 -2.20 -14.79 1.97
N ASN A 367 -1.40 -14.05 1.20
CA ASN A 367 -1.89 -13.22 0.10
C ASN A 367 -0.93 -13.26 -1.10
N THR A 368 -0.79 -14.43 -1.72
CA THR A 368 0.11 -14.64 -2.86
C THR A 368 -0.17 -13.61 -3.96
N LEU A 369 0.82 -12.76 -4.23
CA LEU A 369 0.81 -11.80 -5.32
C LEU A 369 1.37 -12.49 -6.56
N TYR A 370 0.59 -12.57 -7.63
CA TYR A 370 0.99 -13.26 -8.86
C TYR A 370 1.79 -12.35 -9.77
N GLY A 371 2.77 -12.92 -10.47
CA GLY A 371 3.52 -12.25 -11.51
C GLY A 371 4.83 -12.98 -11.83
N SER A 372 5.43 -12.65 -12.96
CA SER A 372 6.75 -13.13 -13.36
C SER A 372 7.31 -12.21 -14.45
N TYR A 373 8.58 -12.35 -14.81
CA TYR A 373 9.16 -11.60 -15.92
C TYR A 373 8.41 -11.81 -17.24
N ASN A 374 8.04 -13.06 -17.54
CA ASN A 374 7.38 -13.47 -18.79
C ASN A 374 5.90 -13.06 -18.87
N ASP A 375 5.31 -12.63 -17.76
CA ASP A 375 3.95 -12.12 -17.73
C ASP A 375 3.96 -10.66 -18.19
N GLU A 376 3.26 -10.37 -19.28
CA GLU A 376 3.26 -9.05 -19.94
C GLU A 376 2.75 -7.93 -19.02
N ASP A 377 1.78 -8.24 -18.16
CA ASP A 377 1.17 -7.28 -17.22
C ASP A 377 1.99 -7.11 -15.93
N SER A 378 3.01 -7.96 -15.71
CA SER A 378 3.82 -7.91 -14.51
C SER A 378 4.82 -6.76 -14.48
N LYS A 379 4.83 -6.05 -13.34
CA LYS A 379 5.87 -5.10 -12.97
C LYS A 379 6.51 -5.48 -11.63
N ILE A 380 7.76 -5.07 -11.43
CA ILE A 380 8.44 -5.10 -10.14
C ILE A 380 7.81 -4.04 -9.25
N ILE A 381 7.30 -4.45 -8.09
CA ILE A 381 6.72 -3.55 -7.08
C ILE A 381 7.46 -3.64 -5.75
N PRO A 382 7.50 -2.55 -4.96
CA PRO A 382 8.01 -2.59 -3.60
C PRO A 382 6.93 -3.10 -2.64
N VAL A 383 7.33 -4.00 -1.74
CA VAL A 383 6.47 -4.55 -0.69
C VAL A 383 7.18 -4.52 0.66
N LYS A 384 6.42 -4.28 1.71
CA LYS A 384 6.76 -4.72 3.06
C LYS A 384 6.35 -6.19 3.18
N ILE A 385 7.26 -7.04 3.64
CA ILE A 385 6.93 -8.42 4.01
C ILE A 385 6.80 -8.49 5.52
N HIS A 386 5.64 -8.90 6.00
CA HIS A 386 5.44 -9.24 7.41
C HIS A 386 5.43 -10.76 7.56
N THR A 387 6.22 -11.29 8.48
CA THR A 387 6.18 -12.71 8.86
C THR A 387 5.60 -12.88 10.25
N ALA A 388 5.06 -14.06 10.55
CA ALA A 388 4.53 -14.34 11.88
C ALA A 388 4.53 -15.83 12.17
N LYS A 389 4.51 -16.18 13.45
CA LYS A 389 4.16 -17.52 13.90
C LYS A 389 2.75 -17.48 14.47
N GLN A 390 1.79 -18.16 13.82
CA GLN A 390 0.36 -18.07 14.11
C GLN A 390 -0.24 -19.39 14.58
N PRO A 391 -1.30 -19.36 15.41
CA PRO A 391 -1.95 -20.57 15.89
C PRO A 391 -2.58 -21.36 14.74
N TYR A 392 -2.43 -22.68 14.80
CA TYR A 392 -2.75 -23.64 13.76
C TYR A 392 -3.26 -24.94 14.38
N ASP A 393 -4.26 -25.56 13.75
CA ASP A 393 -4.77 -26.86 14.16
C ASP A 393 -4.02 -27.96 13.38
N PRO A 394 -3.16 -28.77 14.03
CA PRO A 394 -2.33 -29.76 13.34
C PRO A 394 -3.10 -30.98 12.84
N VAL A 395 -4.33 -31.20 13.29
CA VAL A 395 -5.16 -32.33 12.86
C VAL A 395 -5.99 -31.93 11.66
N ASN A 396 -6.71 -30.80 11.75
CA ASN A 396 -7.54 -30.29 10.65
C ASN A 396 -6.70 -29.62 9.55
N LYS A 397 -5.45 -29.26 9.86
CA LYS A 397 -4.50 -28.58 8.99
C LYS A 397 -4.99 -27.22 8.50
N ILE A 398 -5.53 -26.40 9.39
CA ILE A 398 -6.03 -25.05 9.09
C ILE A 398 -5.51 -24.05 10.13
N LEU A 399 -5.37 -22.78 9.75
CA LEU A 399 -5.15 -21.70 10.71
C LEU A 399 -6.31 -21.59 11.69
N ILE A 400 -5.98 -21.32 12.95
CA ILE A 400 -6.94 -21.09 14.00
C ILE A 400 -7.37 -19.62 13.99
N ILE A 401 -8.67 -19.39 14.13
CA ILE A 401 -9.27 -18.09 14.42
C ILE A 401 -9.62 -18.09 15.92
N PRO A 402 -8.78 -17.51 16.79
CA PRO A 402 -9.04 -17.50 18.21
C PRO A 402 -9.97 -16.34 18.61
N LYS A 403 -10.71 -16.51 19.70
CA LYS A 403 -11.32 -15.40 20.44
C LYS A 403 -10.22 -14.67 21.22
N LEU A 404 -9.85 -13.49 20.77
CA LEU A 404 -8.81 -12.66 21.38
C LEU A 404 -9.39 -11.73 22.44
N TYR A 405 -10.58 -11.16 22.21
CA TYR A 405 -11.13 -10.10 23.04
C TYR A 405 -12.51 -10.44 23.63
N ASP A 406 -12.64 -10.21 24.94
CA ASP A 406 -13.91 -10.06 25.64
C ASP A 406 -13.71 -9.10 26.84
N PRO A 407 -14.70 -8.25 27.18
CA PRO A 407 -14.61 -7.40 28.35
C PRO A 407 -14.56 -8.18 29.68
N ASN A 408 -15.03 -9.43 29.72
CA ASN A 408 -15.10 -10.23 30.94
C ASN A 408 -13.97 -11.26 31.01
N LYS A 409 -13.34 -11.38 32.18
CA LYS A 409 -12.42 -12.48 32.47
C LYS A 409 -13.23 -13.78 32.63
N GLY A 410 -12.72 -14.90 32.11
CA GLY A 410 -13.38 -16.20 32.09
C GLY A 410 -14.31 -16.43 30.90
N ALA A 411 -14.44 -15.47 29.99
CA ALA A 411 -15.24 -15.62 28.77
C ALA A 411 -14.52 -16.42 27.66
N GLY A 412 -13.29 -16.91 27.93
CA GLY A 412 -12.45 -17.66 27.01
C GLY A 412 -11.73 -16.78 25.99
N ALA A 413 -11.52 -15.49 26.30
CA ALA A 413 -10.80 -14.57 25.44
C ALA A 413 -9.31 -14.52 25.81
N PHE A 414 -8.44 -14.76 24.83
CA PHE A 414 -7.01 -14.93 25.07
C PHE A 414 -6.35 -13.73 25.78
N TRP A 415 -6.74 -12.49 25.46
CA TRP A 415 -6.11 -11.30 26.07
C TRP A 415 -6.40 -11.11 27.56
N LYS A 416 -7.34 -11.85 28.15
CA LYS A 416 -7.63 -11.82 29.59
C LYS A 416 -7.39 -13.15 30.28
N ASP A 417 -7.65 -14.25 29.57
CA ASP A 417 -7.65 -15.59 30.15
C ASP A 417 -6.35 -16.35 29.88
N PHE A 418 -5.59 -15.95 28.85
CA PHE A 418 -4.30 -16.55 28.47
C PHE A 418 -4.35 -18.07 28.22
N ASP A 419 -5.52 -18.60 27.85
CA ASP A 419 -5.74 -20.00 27.49
C ASP A 419 -5.94 -20.15 25.97
N TRP A 420 -4.93 -20.69 25.29
CA TRP A 420 -4.96 -20.92 23.85
C TRP A 420 -6.02 -21.93 23.41
N ILE A 421 -6.20 -23.02 24.16
CA ILE A 421 -7.15 -24.07 23.78
C ILE A 421 -8.57 -23.50 23.88
N LYS A 422 -8.88 -22.82 24.99
CA LYS A 422 -10.21 -22.25 25.18
C LYS A 422 -10.52 -21.14 24.17
N ALA A 423 -9.56 -20.25 23.91
CA ALA A 423 -9.73 -19.20 22.91
C ALA A 423 -9.92 -19.75 21.50
N SER A 424 -9.21 -20.83 21.17
CA SER A 424 -9.33 -21.53 19.88
C SER A 424 -10.68 -22.24 19.74
N GLU A 425 -11.13 -22.93 20.79
CA GLU A 425 -12.43 -23.61 20.80
C GLU A 425 -13.58 -22.63 20.52
N ILE A 426 -13.62 -21.50 21.23
CA ILE A 426 -14.69 -20.53 21.07
C ILE A 426 -14.60 -19.82 19.72
N GLY A 427 -13.40 -19.32 19.34
CA GLY A 427 -13.24 -18.57 18.10
C GLY A 427 -13.53 -19.42 16.85
N MET A 428 -13.05 -20.67 16.82
CA MET A 428 -13.33 -21.58 15.70
C MET A 428 -14.81 -21.94 15.62
N LYS A 429 -15.47 -22.16 16.76
CA LYS A 429 -16.92 -22.38 16.81
C LYS A 429 -17.70 -21.16 16.29
N GLU A 430 -17.35 -19.95 16.73
CA GLU A 430 -17.97 -18.71 16.27
C GLU A 430 -17.76 -18.50 14.75
N SER A 431 -16.61 -18.93 14.20
CA SER A 431 -16.30 -18.89 12.76
C SER A 431 -16.79 -20.10 11.96
N ASN A 432 -17.58 -21.01 12.54
CA ASN A 432 -18.04 -22.25 11.91
C ASN A 432 -16.91 -23.09 11.30
N GLN A 433 -15.75 -23.15 11.98
CA GLN A 433 -14.60 -23.94 11.58
C GLN A 433 -14.40 -25.14 12.53
N PRO A 434 -13.89 -26.28 12.02
CA PRO A 434 -13.58 -27.42 12.88
C PRO A 434 -12.38 -27.12 13.77
N PHE A 435 -12.41 -27.62 15.01
CA PHE A 435 -11.27 -27.56 15.92
C PHE A 435 -11.06 -28.94 16.57
N SER A 436 -9.82 -29.42 16.54
CA SER A 436 -9.44 -30.75 17.04
C SER A 436 -9.16 -30.79 18.53
N GLY A 437 -9.18 -29.63 19.21
CA GLY A 437 -8.71 -29.50 20.59
C GLY A 437 -7.20 -29.27 20.71
N LYS A 438 -6.46 -29.24 19.59
CA LYS A 438 -5.01 -29.06 19.58
C LYS A 438 -4.60 -27.74 18.93
N VAL A 439 -3.67 -27.05 19.57
CA VAL A 439 -3.04 -25.83 19.07
C VAL A 439 -1.56 -26.10 18.86
N ASP A 440 -1.08 -25.82 17.65
CA ASP A 440 0.32 -25.69 17.30
C ASP A 440 0.54 -24.33 16.63
N PHE A 441 1.75 -24.00 16.22
CA PHE A 441 2.07 -22.72 15.59
C PHE A 441 2.92 -22.88 14.35
N ILE A 442 2.51 -22.25 13.25
CA ILE A 442 3.23 -22.31 11.97
C ILE A 442 3.68 -20.92 11.52
N GLU A 443 4.70 -20.89 10.69
CA GLU A 443 5.16 -19.66 10.04
C GLU A 443 4.20 -19.22 8.94
N THR A 444 3.94 -17.92 8.87
CA THR A 444 3.13 -17.29 7.83
C THR A 444 3.82 -16.04 7.29
N LYS A 445 3.49 -15.67 6.06
CA LYS A 445 4.02 -14.51 5.36
C LYS A 445 2.88 -13.73 4.71
N MET A 446 2.96 -12.40 4.77
CA MET A 446 1.99 -11.52 4.12
C MET A 446 2.69 -10.34 3.45
N TYR A 447 2.29 -10.05 2.20
CA TYR A 447 2.82 -8.99 1.37
C TYR A 447 1.98 -7.71 1.50
N TRP A 448 2.63 -6.59 1.76
CA TRP A 448 2.01 -5.26 1.87
C TRP A 448 2.65 -4.32 0.85
N PRO A 449 2.01 -4.08 -0.32
CA PRO A 449 2.53 -3.12 -1.28
C PRO A 449 2.68 -1.73 -0.69
N VAL A 450 3.86 -1.15 -0.90
CA VAL A 450 4.21 0.18 -0.41
C VAL A 450 3.86 1.21 -1.47
N ASN A 451 2.99 2.17 -1.14
CA ASN A 451 2.41 3.13 -2.09
C ASN A 451 2.51 4.60 -1.65
N HIS A 452 2.81 4.86 -0.38
CA HIS A 452 2.98 6.19 0.20
C HIS A 452 4.44 6.42 0.62
N MET A 453 4.73 7.57 1.22
CA MET A 453 6.09 8.04 1.53
C MET A 453 6.94 8.23 0.27
N VAL A 454 6.33 8.67 -0.83
CA VAL A 454 7.05 8.98 -2.07
C VAL A 454 8.11 10.03 -1.76
N SER A 455 9.35 9.72 -2.10
CA SER A 455 10.51 10.54 -1.75
C SER A 455 10.75 11.65 -2.79
N PRO A 456 11.46 12.73 -2.40
CA PRO A 456 12.02 13.68 -3.36
C PRO A 456 12.77 12.97 -4.50
N LYS A 457 12.67 13.49 -5.73
CA LYS A 457 13.29 12.87 -6.91
C LYS A 457 14.80 12.69 -6.76
N GLU A 458 15.44 13.54 -5.96
CA GLU A 458 16.87 13.49 -5.65
C GLU A 458 17.26 12.22 -4.88
N ASN A 459 16.30 11.64 -4.17
CA ASN A 459 16.44 10.45 -3.34
C ASN A 459 15.86 9.19 -4.02
N SER A 460 15.44 9.25 -5.28
CA SER A 460 14.97 8.05 -5.98
C SER A 460 16.09 7.03 -6.12
N VAL A 461 15.73 5.75 -6.24
CA VAL A 461 16.69 4.65 -6.45
C VAL A 461 17.57 4.93 -7.67
N LYS A 462 18.88 4.76 -7.50
CA LYS A 462 19.90 4.93 -8.54
C LYS A 462 20.15 3.62 -9.28
N CYS A 463 20.64 3.71 -10.52
CA CYS A 463 20.88 2.53 -11.37
C CYS A 463 21.74 1.45 -10.67
N ILE A 464 22.82 1.88 -9.98
CA ILE A 464 23.76 0.97 -9.31
C ILE A 464 23.13 0.19 -8.16
N GLU A 465 22.03 0.66 -7.58
CA GLU A 465 21.34 -0.06 -6.50
C GLU A 465 20.58 -1.30 -7.00
N CYS A 466 20.31 -1.38 -8.32
CA CYS A 466 19.66 -2.53 -8.95
C CYS A 466 20.64 -3.31 -9.84
N HIS A 467 21.48 -2.61 -10.61
CA HIS A 467 22.45 -3.16 -11.57
C HIS A 467 23.82 -3.43 -10.93
N THR A 468 23.83 -4.04 -9.74
CA THR A 468 25.04 -4.45 -9.03
C THR A 468 24.96 -5.93 -8.68
N ARG A 469 26.10 -6.59 -8.55
CA ARG A 469 26.16 -8.01 -8.13
C ARG A 469 25.86 -8.18 -6.65
N ASN A 470 26.37 -7.25 -5.84
CA ASN A 470 26.30 -7.30 -4.38
C ASN A 470 25.35 -6.22 -3.89
N ASP A 471 24.49 -6.56 -2.93
CA ASP A 471 23.46 -5.66 -2.36
C ASP A 471 22.50 -5.05 -3.41
N SER A 472 22.17 -5.82 -4.46
CA SER A 472 21.12 -5.40 -5.40
C SER A 472 19.75 -5.44 -4.73
N ARG A 473 18.99 -4.36 -4.88
CA ARG A 473 17.58 -4.26 -4.46
C ARG A 473 16.71 -5.38 -5.05
N ILE A 474 17.05 -5.86 -6.24
CA ILE A 474 16.30 -6.89 -6.97
C ILE A 474 17.04 -8.23 -7.00
N ALA A 475 17.92 -8.51 -6.03
CA ALA A 475 18.72 -9.74 -5.97
C ALA A 475 17.87 -11.04 -5.90
N ASN A 476 16.63 -10.94 -5.40
CA ASN A 476 15.70 -12.06 -5.27
C ASN A 476 14.95 -12.38 -6.57
N LEU A 477 15.02 -11.52 -7.59
CA LEU A 477 14.34 -11.71 -8.87
C LEU A 477 15.30 -12.27 -9.91
N ARG A 478 15.24 -13.59 -10.14
CA ARG A 478 16.25 -14.35 -10.91
C ARG A 478 15.71 -15.00 -12.19
N ASP A 479 14.47 -14.71 -12.54
CA ASP A 479 13.77 -15.24 -13.71
C ASP A 479 14.07 -14.47 -15.01
N PHE A 480 15.03 -13.53 -14.97
CA PHE A 480 15.51 -12.77 -16.12
C PHE A 480 16.97 -12.35 -15.93
N TYR A 481 17.62 -12.01 -17.04
CA TYR A 481 19.02 -11.60 -17.08
C TYR A 481 19.15 -10.07 -17.08
N ILE A 482 19.96 -9.54 -16.16
CA ILE A 482 20.33 -8.13 -16.05
C ILE A 482 21.84 -7.97 -16.23
N PRO A 483 22.28 -7.25 -17.27
CA PRO A 483 23.68 -6.86 -17.42
C PRO A 483 24.21 -6.15 -16.16
N GLY A 484 25.38 -6.57 -15.68
CA GLY A 484 26.05 -6.00 -14.51
C GLY A 484 25.69 -6.69 -13.18
N ARG A 485 24.44 -7.14 -13.00
CA ARG A 485 24.01 -7.94 -11.84
C ARG A 485 24.26 -9.44 -12.07
N ASP A 486 23.80 -9.95 -13.19
CA ASP A 486 23.84 -11.38 -13.49
C ASP A 486 25.10 -11.77 -14.25
N TYR A 487 25.39 -13.06 -14.26
CA TYR A 487 26.56 -13.64 -14.89
C TYR A 487 26.20 -14.99 -15.51
N SER A 488 26.58 -15.18 -16.77
CA SER A 488 26.44 -16.46 -17.45
C SER A 488 27.82 -16.98 -17.84
N LYS A 489 28.27 -18.05 -17.16
CA LYS A 489 29.56 -18.71 -17.48
C LYS A 489 29.68 -19.06 -18.96
N ILE A 490 28.56 -19.47 -19.58
CA ILE A 490 28.53 -19.92 -20.97
C ILE A 490 28.68 -18.73 -21.91
N ILE A 491 27.91 -17.65 -21.69
CA ILE A 491 27.99 -16.44 -22.53
C ILE A 491 29.36 -15.79 -22.37
N ASP A 492 29.86 -15.68 -21.15
CA ASP A 492 31.14 -15.03 -20.87
C ASP A 492 32.31 -15.84 -21.45
N ARG A 493 32.30 -17.17 -21.32
CA ARG A 493 33.29 -18.04 -21.99
C ARG A 493 33.16 -17.98 -23.50
N GLY A 494 31.93 -17.99 -24.02
CA GLY A 494 31.67 -17.86 -25.46
C GLY A 494 32.22 -16.55 -26.01
N GLY A 495 31.97 -15.43 -25.32
CA GLY A 495 32.51 -14.12 -25.64
C GLY A 495 34.04 -14.09 -25.61
N LEU A 496 34.65 -14.67 -24.58
CA LEU A 496 36.11 -14.80 -24.49
C LEU A 496 36.70 -15.62 -25.66
N VAL A 497 36.09 -16.77 -25.99
CA VAL A 497 36.50 -17.59 -27.13
C VAL A 497 36.37 -16.81 -28.43
N LEU A 498 35.29 -16.05 -28.60
CA LEU A 498 35.07 -15.24 -29.80
C LEU A 498 36.12 -14.12 -29.94
N ILE A 499 36.49 -13.47 -28.83
CA ILE A 499 37.59 -12.50 -28.81
C ILE A 499 38.91 -13.16 -29.22
N ILE A 500 39.22 -14.35 -28.68
CA ILE A 500 40.42 -15.11 -29.04
C ILE A 500 40.42 -15.46 -30.53
N LEU A 501 39.30 -15.95 -31.07
CA LEU A 501 39.17 -16.29 -32.49
C LEU A 501 39.35 -15.07 -33.39
N VAL A 502 38.82 -13.90 -33.01
CA VAL A 502 39.04 -12.65 -33.74
C VAL A 502 40.52 -12.26 -33.73
N ILE A 503 41.19 -12.33 -32.57
CA ILE A 503 42.62 -12.03 -32.47
C ILE A 503 43.43 -12.98 -33.37
N LEU A 504 43.14 -14.29 -33.33
CA LEU A 504 43.81 -15.28 -34.17
C LEU A 504 43.56 -15.03 -35.66
N ALA A 505 42.34 -14.66 -36.05
CA ALA A 505 42.01 -14.32 -37.44
C ALA A 505 42.76 -13.07 -37.91
N VAL A 506 42.83 -12.03 -37.09
CA VAL A 506 43.59 -10.80 -37.39
C VAL A 506 45.08 -11.08 -37.49
N MET A 507 45.65 -11.85 -36.56
CA MET A 507 47.06 -12.26 -36.60
C MET A 507 47.35 -13.12 -37.82
N GLY A 508 46.47 -14.06 -38.16
CA GLY A 508 46.57 -14.89 -39.35
C GLY A 508 46.52 -14.08 -40.64
N HIS A 509 45.60 -13.12 -40.74
CA HIS A 509 45.52 -12.21 -41.88
C HIS A 509 46.78 -11.33 -42.00
N GLY A 510 47.26 -10.77 -40.89
CA GLY A 510 48.50 -9.99 -40.83
C GLY A 510 49.73 -10.81 -41.22
N GLY A 511 49.87 -12.02 -40.66
CA GLY A 511 50.94 -12.96 -41.00
C GLY A 511 50.91 -13.36 -42.47
N GLY A 512 49.72 -13.63 -43.03
CA GLY A 512 49.54 -13.91 -44.45
C GLY A 512 49.98 -12.75 -45.35
N ARG A 513 49.69 -11.50 -44.96
CA ARG A 513 50.18 -10.30 -45.66
C ARG A 513 51.70 -10.20 -45.65
N ILE A 514 52.34 -10.44 -44.50
CA ILE A 514 53.81 -10.40 -44.37
C ILE A 514 54.45 -11.52 -45.21
N ALA A 515 53.94 -12.74 -45.15
CA ALA A 515 54.44 -13.86 -45.94
C ALA A 515 54.31 -13.59 -47.44
N ALA A 516 53.17 -13.07 -47.90
CA ALA A 516 52.96 -12.69 -49.30
C ALA A 516 53.93 -11.59 -49.75
N PHE A 517 54.24 -10.61 -48.89
CA PHE A 517 55.24 -9.57 -49.15
C PHE A 517 56.65 -10.15 -49.29
N TYR A 518 57.05 -11.05 -48.38
CA TYR A 518 58.34 -11.74 -48.45
C TYR A 518 58.47 -12.63 -49.69
N LEU A 519 57.43 -13.38 -50.05
CA LEU A 519 57.42 -14.23 -51.26
C LEU A 519 57.52 -13.38 -52.54
N ARG A 520 56.82 -12.25 -52.61
CA ARG A 520 56.96 -11.31 -53.74
C ARG A 520 58.36 -10.73 -53.85
N THR A 521 58.95 -10.28 -52.74
CA THR A 521 60.30 -9.70 -52.74
C THR A 521 61.39 -10.73 -53.03
N ARG A 522 61.21 -11.99 -52.62
CA ARG A 522 62.13 -13.10 -52.96
C ARG A 522 62.11 -13.43 -54.45
N ASN A 523 60.93 -13.47 -55.08
CA ASN A 523 60.79 -13.68 -56.54
C ASN A 523 61.30 -12.50 -57.37
N ILE A 524 61.36 -11.29 -56.81
CA ILE A 524 61.96 -10.11 -57.47
C ILE A 524 63.50 -10.13 -57.38
N ARG A 525 64.08 -10.78 -56.36
CA ARG A 525 65.55 -10.97 -56.24
C ARG A 525 66.10 -12.18 -56.97
N SER A 526 65.24 -13.10 -57.44
CA SER A 526 65.63 -14.29 -58.22
C SER A 526 65.45 -14.13 -59.74
N LYS A 527 65.03 -12.94 -60.19
CA LYS A 527 65.14 -12.46 -61.56
C LYS A 527 66.21 -11.38 -61.59
#